data_AF-A0A8R1I448-F1
#
_entry.id   AF-A0A8R1I448-F1
#
_cell.length_a   1.000
_cell.length_b   1.000
_cell.length_c   1.000
_cell.angle_alpha   90.00
_cell.angle_beta   90.00
_cell.angle_gamma   90.00
#
_symmetry.space_group_name_H-M   'P 1'
#
loop_
_entity.id
_entity.type
_entity.pdbx_description
1 polymer ?
#
loop_
_entity_poly.entity_id
_entity_poly.type
_entity_poly.pdbx_seq_one_letter_code
_entity_poly.pdbx_strand_id
1 'polypeptide(L)'
;MLEKFRCIPRSIRAPSSAFSSAAEFRDPIREQAESFVARKRLDAKRGKVQTWLKPVYVAPIPHIFEQSPDFSFKDGRPVHVTSQKQLDHKLEQIRLAKKMVALLKETEEVQRVYKISCEEREHREKEELAKRPIAKGVKSID
;
A
#
# COMPACT_ATOMS: atom_id res chain seq x y z
N MET A 1 -15.52 -22.36 21.05
CA MET A 1 -14.88 -21.30 21.83
C MET A 1 -14.71 -20.08 20.93
N LEU A 2 -15.56 -19.06 21.10
CA LEU A 2 -15.51 -17.80 20.35
C LEU A 2 -15.73 -16.67 21.37
N GLU A 3 -14.67 -15.93 21.66
CA GLU A 3 -14.67 -14.80 22.59
C GLU A 3 -15.53 -13.66 22.04
N LYS A 4 -16.45 -13.19 22.88
CA LYS A 4 -17.31 -12.05 22.63
C LYS A 4 -16.58 -10.79 23.11
N PHE A 5 -16.15 -9.93 22.20
CA PHE A 5 -15.70 -8.58 22.56
C PHE A 5 -16.94 -7.74 22.92
N ARG A 6 -17.08 -7.44 24.23
CA ARG A 6 -18.04 -6.45 24.76
C ARG A 6 -17.43 -5.05 24.67
N CYS A 7 -18.08 -4.14 23.95
CA CYS A 7 -17.82 -2.70 24.10
C CYS A 7 -18.69 -2.13 25.23
N ILE A 8 -18.06 -1.45 26.19
CA ILE A 8 -18.70 -0.74 27.31
C ILE A 8 -18.74 0.75 26.95
N PRO A 9 -19.87 1.48 27.10
CA PRO A 9 -19.86 2.94 26.98
C PRO A 9 -19.56 3.57 28.35
N ARG A 10 -18.56 4.46 28.42
CA ARG A 10 -18.40 5.39 29.56
C ARG A 10 -18.65 6.81 29.08
N SER A 11 -19.80 7.34 29.48
CA SER A 11 -20.12 8.77 29.47
C SER A 11 -19.35 9.45 30.60
N ILE A 12 -18.48 10.41 30.29
CA ILE A 12 -17.99 11.39 31.25
C ILE A 12 -18.05 12.77 30.58
N ARG A 13 -18.99 13.59 31.06
CA ARG A 13 -19.11 15.02 30.79
C ARG A 13 -18.04 15.75 31.60
N ALA A 14 -17.22 16.59 30.96
CA ALA A 14 -16.27 17.48 31.63
C ALA A 14 -16.72 18.95 31.47
N PRO A 15 -16.57 19.81 32.50
CA PRO A 15 -16.99 21.21 32.45
C PRO A 15 -15.96 22.10 31.75
N SER A 16 -16.43 23.17 31.12
CA SER A 16 -15.62 24.25 30.56
C SER A 16 -15.20 25.24 31.65
N SER A 17 -13.91 25.57 31.71
CA SER A 17 -13.44 26.89 32.18
C SER A 17 -12.01 27.15 31.71
N ALA A 18 -11.78 28.37 31.26
CA ALA A 18 -10.60 28.88 30.57
C ALA A 18 -9.45 29.31 31.50
N PHE A 19 -8.21 29.27 30.99
CA PHE A 19 -7.09 30.19 31.32
C PHE A 19 -5.98 30.00 30.26
N SER A 20 -5.82 30.93 29.31
CA SER A 20 -4.89 32.08 29.27
C SER A 20 -3.41 31.74 29.02
N SER A 21 -2.92 32.26 27.89
CA SER A 21 -1.54 32.33 27.35
C SER A 21 -0.63 31.09 27.50
N ALA A 22 -0.74 30.14 26.57
CA ALA A 22 0.31 29.16 26.36
C ALA A 22 1.51 29.85 25.71
N ALA A 23 2.59 30.05 26.47
CA ALA A 23 3.92 30.12 25.89
C ALA A 23 4.08 28.88 25.00
N GLU A 24 4.40 29.07 23.72
CA GLU A 24 4.55 28.00 22.74
C GLU A 24 5.46 26.92 23.33
N PHE A 25 4.87 25.79 23.72
CA PHE A 25 5.60 24.65 24.23
C PHE A 25 6.46 24.14 23.09
N ARG A 26 7.73 24.52 23.12
CA ARG A 26 8.75 24.08 22.16
C ARG A 26 9.05 22.64 22.48
N ASP A 27 8.34 21.73 21.83
CA ASP A 27 8.56 20.29 21.91
C ASP A 27 10.04 20.00 21.61
N PRO A 28 10.87 19.65 22.61
CA PRO A 28 12.31 19.51 22.40
C PRO A 28 12.62 18.37 21.42
N ILE A 29 11.73 17.37 21.37
CA ILE A 29 11.80 16.25 20.42
C ILE A 29 11.52 16.72 18.99
N ARG A 30 10.59 17.67 18.82
CA ARG A 30 10.21 18.21 17.51
C ARG A 30 11.29 19.12 16.96
N GLU A 31 11.85 20.00 17.79
CA GLU A 31 12.97 20.85 17.39
C GLU A 31 14.22 20.04 17.06
N GLN A 32 14.49 18.98 17.83
CA GLN A 32 15.55 18.03 17.50
C GLN A 32 15.30 17.38 16.15
N ALA A 33 14.10 16.85 15.90
CA ALA A 33 13.73 16.25 14.61
C ALA A 33 13.85 17.23 13.43
N GLU A 34 13.36 18.45 13.60
CA GLU A 34 13.44 19.51 12.59
C GLU A 34 14.91 19.93 12.32
N SER A 35 15.75 19.99 13.36
CA SER A 35 17.18 20.26 13.21
C SER A 35 17.94 19.14 12.49
N PHE A 36 17.58 17.87 12.71
CA PHE A 36 18.14 16.73 11.98
C PHE A 36 17.71 16.74 10.50
N VAL A 37 16.46 17.09 10.21
CA VAL A 37 15.95 17.25 8.83
C VAL A 37 16.62 18.43 8.13
N ALA A 38 16.84 19.55 8.82
CA ALA A 38 17.54 20.72 8.29
C ALA A 38 19.02 20.43 7.99
N ARG A 39 19.72 19.72 8.89
CA ARG A 39 21.11 19.25 8.67
C ARG A 39 21.22 18.36 7.44
N LYS A 40 20.31 17.37 7.28
CA LYS A 40 20.24 16.52 6.07
C LYS A 40 20.09 17.30 4.76
N ARG A 41 19.42 18.47 4.77
CA ARG A 41 19.27 19.31 3.57
C ARG A 41 20.54 20.07 3.19
N LEU A 42 21.38 20.42 4.16
CA LEU A 42 22.64 21.15 3.93
C LEU A 42 23.77 20.20 3.48
N ASP A 43 23.78 18.97 3.97
CA ASP A 43 24.80 17.96 3.62
C ASP A 43 24.63 17.39 2.20
N ALA A 44 23.48 17.60 1.56
CA ALA A 44 23.23 17.16 0.19
C ALA A 44 24.09 17.88 -0.87
N LYS A 45 24.76 18.99 -0.52
CA LYS A 45 25.51 19.82 -1.49
C LYS A 45 27.04 19.75 -1.38
N ARG A 46 27.61 19.05 -0.40
CA ARG A 46 29.07 18.90 -0.25
C ARG A 46 29.46 17.48 0.18
N GLY A 47 29.44 16.57 -0.77
CA GLY A 47 29.98 15.22 -0.61
C GLY A 47 30.15 14.52 -1.95
N LYS A 48 31.19 13.69 -2.07
CA LYS A 48 31.30 12.74 -3.19
C LYS A 48 30.02 11.89 -3.21
N VAL A 49 29.44 11.67 -4.39
CA VAL A 49 28.29 10.75 -4.56
C VAL A 49 28.71 9.38 -4.06
N GLN A 50 28.27 9.02 -2.86
CA GLN A 50 28.49 7.71 -2.27
C GLN A 50 27.39 6.79 -2.78
N THR A 51 27.60 6.17 -3.93
CA THR A 51 26.66 5.23 -4.59
C THR A 51 26.26 4.06 -3.67
N TRP A 52 27.05 3.80 -2.62
CA TRP A 52 26.84 2.75 -1.62
C TRP A 52 25.97 3.17 -0.41
N LEU A 53 25.73 4.46 -0.17
CA LEU A 53 24.80 4.93 0.89
C LEU A 53 23.34 4.65 0.54
N LYS A 54 23.05 4.50 -0.75
CA LYS A 54 21.76 4.04 -1.27
C LYS A 54 22.05 2.93 -2.28
N PRO A 55 22.29 1.69 -1.83
CA PRO A 55 22.45 0.59 -2.76
C PRO A 55 21.15 0.49 -3.54
N VAL A 56 21.18 0.93 -4.80
CA VAL A 56 20.14 0.57 -5.75
C VAL A 56 20.31 -0.92 -5.92
N TYR A 57 19.31 -1.70 -5.50
CA TYR A 57 19.32 -3.14 -5.73
C TYR A 57 19.35 -3.36 -7.23
N VAL A 58 20.54 -3.59 -7.75
CA VAL A 58 20.75 -4.08 -9.09
C VAL A 58 20.58 -5.58 -8.96
N ALA A 59 19.37 -6.07 -9.21
CA ALA A 59 19.12 -7.50 -9.42
C ALA A 59 20.19 -8.05 -10.40
N PRO A 60 20.53 -9.34 -10.41
CA PRO A 60 21.42 -9.89 -11.43
C PRO A 60 20.88 -9.53 -12.82
N ILE A 61 21.43 -8.47 -13.41
CA ILE A 61 21.03 -7.95 -14.70
C ILE A 61 21.47 -9.02 -15.71
N PRO A 62 20.57 -9.56 -16.56
CA PRO A 62 20.99 -10.32 -17.71
C PRO A 62 21.95 -9.42 -18.48
N HIS A 63 23.19 -9.87 -18.68
CA HIS A 63 24.27 -9.02 -19.16
C HIS A 63 23.81 -8.24 -20.40
N ILE A 64 24.11 -6.94 -20.48
CA ILE A 64 23.54 -6.06 -21.54
C ILE A 64 23.85 -6.61 -22.94
N PHE A 65 25.02 -7.22 -23.10
CA PHE A 65 25.44 -7.88 -24.34
C PHE A 65 24.68 -9.18 -24.62
N GLU A 66 24.08 -9.81 -23.61
CA GLU A 66 23.17 -10.94 -23.81
C GLU A 66 21.76 -10.50 -24.22
N GLN A 67 21.35 -9.25 -23.99
CA GLN A 67 20.00 -8.78 -24.34
C GLN A 67 19.88 -8.27 -25.78
N SER A 68 20.96 -7.69 -26.30
CA SER A 68 20.98 -7.09 -27.64
C SER A 68 21.34 -8.12 -28.72
N PRO A 69 20.81 -7.98 -29.94
CA PRO A 69 21.26 -8.76 -31.09
C PRO A 69 22.74 -8.49 -31.37
N ASP A 70 23.53 -9.56 -31.58
CA ASP A 70 24.98 -9.44 -31.82
C ASP A 70 25.33 -8.87 -33.20
N PHE A 71 24.42 -8.98 -34.18
CA PHE A 71 24.62 -8.50 -35.53
C PHE A 71 23.33 -7.90 -36.11
N SER A 72 23.50 -7.05 -37.11
CA SER A 72 22.42 -6.46 -37.89
C SER A 72 22.66 -6.66 -39.38
N PHE A 73 21.58 -6.68 -40.16
CA PHE A 73 21.69 -6.72 -41.62
C PHE A 73 22.08 -5.34 -42.16
N LYS A 74 22.98 -5.29 -43.16
CA LYS A 74 23.34 -4.04 -43.86
C LYS A 74 22.14 -3.35 -44.48
N ASP A 75 21.15 -4.14 -44.90
CA ASP A 75 19.89 -3.68 -45.47
C ASP A 75 18.97 -3.00 -44.43
N GLY A 76 19.34 -3.00 -43.14
CA GLY A 76 18.55 -2.41 -42.06
C GLY A 76 17.40 -3.27 -41.55
N ARG A 77 17.31 -4.55 -41.97
CA ARG A 77 16.28 -5.47 -41.47
C ARG A 77 16.45 -5.71 -39.96
N PRO A 78 15.36 -5.63 -39.17
CA PRO A 78 15.45 -5.82 -37.72
C PRO A 78 15.71 -7.28 -37.37
N VAL A 79 16.80 -7.53 -36.64
CA VAL A 79 17.10 -8.82 -36.02
C VAL A 79 16.61 -8.76 -34.57
N HIS A 80 15.71 -9.66 -34.19
CA HIS A 80 15.10 -9.62 -32.87
C HIS A 80 15.89 -10.44 -31.84
N VAL A 81 16.54 -11.51 -32.29
CA VAL A 81 17.30 -12.46 -31.46
C VAL A 81 18.41 -13.07 -32.32
N THR A 82 19.61 -13.22 -31.74
CA THR A 82 20.76 -13.86 -32.39
C THR A 82 21.13 -15.21 -31.78
N SER A 83 20.75 -15.46 -30.52
CA SER A 83 21.07 -16.71 -29.82
C SER A 83 19.85 -17.45 -29.27
N GLN A 84 19.95 -18.77 -29.12
CA GLN A 84 18.87 -19.56 -28.50
C GLN A 84 18.65 -19.18 -27.03
N LYS A 85 19.73 -18.86 -26.30
CA LYS A 85 19.65 -18.39 -24.91
C LYS A 85 18.81 -17.12 -24.77
N GLN A 86 18.96 -16.18 -25.70
CA GLN A 86 18.13 -14.97 -25.76
C GLN A 86 16.66 -15.29 -26.02
N LEU A 87 16.38 -16.26 -26.90
CA LEU A 87 15.02 -16.69 -27.18
C LEU A 87 14.37 -17.30 -25.94
N ASP A 88 15.08 -18.22 -25.27
CA ASP A 88 14.60 -18.89 -24.07
C ASP A 88 14.32 -17.89 -22.94
N HIS A 89 15.22 -16.93 -22.73
CA HIS A 89 15.04 -15.87 -21.74
C HIS A 89 13.81 -15.00 -22.04
N LYS A 90 13.62 -14.59 -23.31
CA LYS A 90 12.43 -13.82 -23.72
C LYS A 90 11.14 -14.62 -23.55
N LEU A 91 11.16 -15.92 -23.89
CA LEU A 91 10.01 -16.80 -23.69
C LEU A 91 9.68 -16.95 -22.21
N GLU A 92 10.68 -17.08 -21.35
CA GLU A 92 10.49 -17.20 -19.91
C GLU A 92 9.91 -15.91 -19.31
N GLN A 93 10.39 -14.74 -19.73
CA GLN A 93 9.80 -13.45 -19.34
C GLN A 93 8.32 -13.38 -19.72
N ILE A 94 7.95 -13.83 -20.92
CA ILE A 94 6.55 -13.84 -21.37
C ILE A 94 5.71 -14.80 -20.51
N ARG A 95 6.23 -15.99 -20.19
CA ARG A 95 5.53 -16.96 -19.33
C ARG A 95 5.30 -16.40 -17.93
N LEU A 96 6.33 -15.80 -17.33
CA LEU A 96 6.25 -15.18 -16.01
C LEU A 96 5.24 -14.04 -16.01
N ALA A 97 5.28 -13.15 -17.01
CA ALA A 97 4.34 -12.05 -17.13
C ALA A 97 2.89 -12.56 -17.25
N LYS A 98 2.63 -13.56 -18.08
CA LYS A 98 1.30 -14.18 -18.21
C LYS A 98 0.82 -14.77 -16.88
N LYS A 99 1.70 -15.46 -16.14
CA LYS A 99 1.38 -16.03 -14.84
C LYS A 99 1.06 -14.94 -13.81
N MET A 100 1.83 -13.85 -13.77
CA MET A 100 1.56 -12.72 -12.90
C MET A 100 0.19 -12.10 -13.18
N VAL A 101 -0.13 -11.83 -14.45
CA VAL A 101 -1.43 -11.26 -14.84
C VAL A 101 -2.58 -12.19 -14.47
N ALA A 102 -2.43 -13.50 -14.67
CA ALA A 102 -3.43 -14.48 -14.27
C ALA A 102 -3.71 -14.44 -12.75
N LEU A 103 -2.65 -14.47 -11.93
CA LEU A 103 -2.77 -14.42 -10.48
C LEU A 103 -3.41 -13.11 -9.99
N LEU A 104 -3.05 -11.97 -10.60
CA LEU A 104 -3.66 -10.68 -10.27
C LEU A 104 -5.16 -10.69 -10.57
N LYS A 105 -5.55 -11.24 -11.72
CA LYS A 105 -6.96 -11.38 -12.10
C LYS A 105 -7.73 -12.28 -11.12
N GLU A 106 -7.14 -13.41 -10.72
CA GLU A 106 -7.73 -14.30 -9.70
C GLU A 106 -7.94 -13.56 -8.37
N THR A 107 -6.96 -12.77 -7.91
CA THR A 107 -7.11 -11.98 -6.69
C THR A 107 -8.20 -10.92 -6.79
N GLU A 108 -8.34 -10.24 -7.93
CA GLU A 108 -9.40 -9.27 -8.17
C GLU A 108 -10.79 -9.94 -8.15
N GLU A 109 -10.91 -11.13 -8.72
CA GLU A 109 -12.16 -11.90 -8.72
C GLU A 109 -12.57 -12.31 -7.30
N VAL A 110 -11.62 -12.82 -6.50
CA VAL A 110 -11.86 -13.16 -5.09
C VAL A 110 -12.29 -11.93 -4.28
N GLN A 111 -11.62 -10.78 -4.47
CA GLN A 111 -11.99 -9.53 -3.82
C GLN A 111 -13.40 -9.08 -4.20
N ARG A 112 -13.77 -9.21 -5.47
CA ARG A 112 -15.12 -8.87 -5.96
C ARG A 112 -16.19 -9.73 -5.29
N VAL A 113 -15.99 -11.05 -5.27
CA VAL A 113 -16.92 -11.99 -4.62
C VAL A 113 -17.04 -11.71 -3.13
N TYR A 114 -15.91 -11.46 -2.45
CA TYR A 114 -15.91 -11.11 -1.03
C TYR A 114 -16.73 -9.85 -0.76
N LYS A 115 -16.54 -8.80 -1.56
CA LYS A 115 -17.29 -7.55 -1.44
C LYS A 115 -18.80 -7.78 -1.57
N ILE A 116 -19.23 -8.51 -2.59
CA ILE A 116 -20.65 -8.86 -2.80
C ILE A 116 -21.20 -9.62 -1.58
N SER A 117 -20.46 -10.60 -1.07
CA SER A 117 -20.90 -11.38 0.10
C SER A 117 -21.05 -10.54 1.38
N CYS A 118 -20.20 -9.53 1.56
CA CYS A 118 -20.30 -8.58 2.67
C CYS A 118 -21.55 -7.69 2.50
N GLU A 119 -21.78 -7.16 1.30
CA GLU A 119 -22.95 -6.33 0.99
C GLU A 119 -24.26 -7.10 1.19
N GLU A 120 -24.33 -8.37 0.76
CA GLU A 120 -25.49 -9.24 0.97
C GLU A 120 -25.74 -9.51 2.46
N ARG A 121 -24.69 -9.72 3.26
CA ARG A 121 -24.81 -9.89 4.71
C ARG A 121 -25.34 -8.63 5.37
N GLU A 122 -24.77 -7.47 5.04
CA GLU A 122 -25.24 -6.19 5.58
C GLU A 122 -26.69 -5.90 5.19
N HIS A 123 -27.08 -6.22 3.95
CA HIS A 123 -28.45 -6.07 3.50
C HIS A 123 -29.40 -6.98 4.29
N ARG A 124 -29.04 -8.25 4.45
CA ARG A 124 -29.82 -9.21 5.24
C ARG A 124 -29.96 -8.78 6.70
N GLU A 125 -28.88 -8.31 7.33
CA GLU A 125 -28.90 -7.80 8.71
C GLU A 125 -29.82 -6.57 8.84
N LYS A 126 -29.81 -5.65 7.86
CA LYS A 126 -30.72 -4.49 7.81
C LYS A 126 -32.18 -4.92 7.65
N GLU A 127 -32.46 -5.87 6.75
CA GLU A 127 -33.81 -6.41 6.59
C GLU A 127 -34.31 -7.10 7.86
N GLU A 128 -33.47 -7.91 8.51
CA GLU A 128 -33.82 -8.56 9.77
C GLU A 128 -34.09 -7.53 10.85
N LEU A 129 -33.26 -6.48 10.95
CA LEU A 129 -33.47 -5.40 11.91
C LEU A 129 -34.78 -4.65 11.63
N ALA A 130 -35.12 -4.40 10.36
CA ALA A 130 -36.37 -3.75 9.97
C ALA A 130 -37.61 -4.62 10.24
N LYS A 131 -37.50 -5.94 10.11
CA LYS A 131 -38.57 -6.91 10.44
C LYS A 131 -38.76 -7.10 11.94
N ARG A 132 -37.75 -6.78 12.77
CA ARG A 132 -37.86 -6.95 14.22
C ARG A 132 -38.92 -6.00 14.78
N PRO A 133 -39.84 -6.49 15.63
CA PRO A 133 -40.82 -5.64 16.27
C PRO A 133 -40.13 -4.61 17.16
N ILE A 134 -40.60 -3.37 17.11
CA ILE A 134 -40.10 -2.28 17.96
C ILE A 134 -40.48 -2.60 19.41
N ALA A 135 -39.48 -2.71 20.27
CA ALA A 135 -39.72 -2.87 21.70
C ALA A 135 -40.48 -1.64 22.24
N LYS A 136 -41.71 -1.85 22.72
CA LYS A 136 -42.45 -0.81 23.43
C LYS A 136 -41.94 -0.75 24.87
N GLY A 137 -40.92 0.08 25.09
CA GLY A 137 -40.36 0.40 26.41
C GLY A 137 -40.47 1.89 26.72
N VAL A 138 -40.50 2.22 28.02
CA VAL A 138 -40.87 3.51 28.66
C VAL A 138 -40.61 4.74 27.78
N LYS A 139 -41.63 5.15 27.03
CA LYS A 139 -41.73 6.55 26.61
C LYS A 139 -42.20 7.30 27.86
N SER A 140 -41.37 8.18 28.40
CA SER A 140 -41.85 9.14 29.40
C SER A 140 -42.94 9.96 28.71
N ILE A 141 -44.15 9.86 29.26
CA ILE A 141 -45.25 10.75 28.93
C ILE A 141 -44.98 11.96 29.83
N ASP A 142 -44.36 12.99 29.27
CA ASP A 142 -44.30 14.32 29.89
C ASP A 142 -45.61 15.07 29.61
#